data_AF-B9XEP2-F1
#
_entry.id   AF-B9XEP2-F1
#
_cell.length_a   1.000
_cell.length_b   1.000
_cell.length_c   1.000
_cell.angle_alpha   90.00
_cell.angle_beta   90.00
_cell.angle_gamma   90.00
#
_symmetry.space_group_name_H-M   'P 1'
#
loop_
_entity.id
_entity.type
_entity.pdbx_description
1 polymer ?
#
loop_
_entity_poly.entity_id
_entity_poly.type
_entity_poly.pdbx_seq_one_letter_code
_entity_poly.pdbx_strand_id
1 'polypeptide(L)'
;MTQDEARKHFQELLKNYNRGIYMIGETFYRLYLYAAFIKPEEIMTQVPEALRKELLKAASRPLPTREEDQWLIGGTFIHEDTEESRRAAREEDDNRYKGRCRLYEYLNRPA
;
A
#
# COMPACT_ATOMS: atom_id res chain seq x y z
N MET A 1 9.39 5.99 -8.46
CA MET A 1 9.35 4.51 -8.53
C MET A 1 8.76 4.10 -9.87
N THR A 2 9.38 3.13 -10.55
CA THR A 2 8.90 2.52 -11.80
C THR A 2 8.05 1.28 -11.53
N GLN A 3 7.38 0.74 -12.55
CA GLN A 3 6.57 -0.47 -12.42
C GLN A 3 7.41 -1.70 -12.04
N ASP A 4 8.62 -1.85 -12.60
CA ASP A 4 9.49 -3.00 -12.32
C ASP A 4 10.12 -2.91 -10.92
N GLU A 5 10.48 -1.71 -10.47
CA GLU A 5 10.86 -1.48 -9.07
C GLU A 5 9.73 -1.85 -8.12
N ALA A 6 8.50 -1.40 -8.40
CA ALA A 6 7.35 -1.74 -7.58
C ALA A 6 7.13 -3.26 -7.51
N ARG A 7 7.26 -3.98 -8.63
CA ARG A 7 7.18 -5.46 -8.65
C ARG A 7 8.24 -6.10 -7.77
N LYS A 8 9.50 -5.66 -7.90
CA LYS A 8 10.60 -6.18 -7.09
C LYS A 8 10.34 -5.97 -5.60
N HIS A 9 9.93 -4.76 -5.21
CA HIS A 9 9.62 -4.44 -3.82
C HIS A 9 8.37 -5.16 -3.30
N PHE A 10 7.38 -5.42 -4.16
CA PHE A 10 6.22 -6.24 -3.83
C PHE A 10 6.61 -7.70 -3.56
N GLN A 11 7.47 -8.31 -4.38
CA GLN A 11 7.97 -9.66 -4.11
C GLN A 11 8.73 -9.75 -2.79
N GLU A 12 9.59 -8.76 -2.52
CA GLU A 12 10.33 -8.68 -1.28
C GLU A 12 9.39 -8.50 -0.07
N LEU A 13 8.36 -7.67 -0.20
CA LEU A 13 7.33 -7.50 0.81
C LEU A 13 6.65 -8.83 1.16
N LEU A 14 6.20 -9.59 0.17
CA LEU A 14 5.55 -10.88 0.38
C LEU A 14 6.50 -11.89 1.03
N LYS A 15 7.77 -11.91 0.60
CA LYS A 15 8.81 -12.76 1.19
C LYS A 15 9.02 -12.43 2.67
N ASN A 16 9.08 -11.15 3.04
CA ASN A 16 9.28 -10.71 4.41
C ASN A 16 8.03 -10.94 5.28
N TYR A 17 6.83 -10.74 4.73
CA TYR A 17 5.58 -11.11 5.40
C TYR A 17 5.52 -12.61 5.71
N ASN A 18 5.83 -13.48 4.74
CA ASN A 18 5.83 -14.92 4.93
C ASN A 18 6.90 -15.41 5.94
N ARG A 19 7.94 -14.61 6.17
CA ARG A 19 8.96 -14.85 7.22
C ARG A 19 8.55 -14.32 8.59
N GLY A 20 7.38 -13.68 8.71
CA GLY A 20 6.92 -13.03 9.94
C GLY A 20 7.69 -11.76 10.29
N ILE A 21 8.45 -11.18 9.35
CA ILE A 21 9.22 -9.95 9.58
C ILE A 21 8.28 -8.74 9.62
N TYR A 22 7.32 -8.67 8.70
CA TYR A 22 6.34 -7.61 8.66
C TYR A 22 5.01 -8.04 9.26
N MET A 23 4.45 -7.17 10.09
CA MET A 23 3.08 -7.31 10.55
C MET A 23 2.10 -6.95 9.43
N ILE A 24 0.84 -7.36 9.60
CA ILE A 24 -0.19 -7.16 8.58
C ILE A 24 -0.44 -5.68 8.26
N GLY A 25 -0.43 -4.80 9.27
CA GLY A 25 -0.61 -3.36 9.08
C GLY A 25 0.53 -2.74 8.25
N GLU A 26 1.77 -3.06 8.58
CA GLU A 26 2.96 -2.61 7.82
C GLU A 26 2.94 -3.16 6.39
N THR A 27 2.48 -4.40 6.23
CA THR A 27 2.33 -5.03 4.92
C THR A 27 1.31 -4.30 4.07
N PHE A 28 0.18 -3.89 4.65
CA PHE A 28 -0.86 -3.14 3.95
C PHE A 28 -0.36 -1.76 3.54
N TYR A 29 0.32 -1.06 4.44
CA TYR A 29 0.89 0.26 4.17
C TYR A 29 1.79 0.24 2.91
N ARG A 30 2.71 -0.72 2.83
CA ARG A 30 3.62 -0.88 1.69
C ARG A 30 2.92 -1.42 0.45
N LEU A 31 1.97 -2.33 0.62
CA LEU A 31 1.20 -2.91 -0.48
C LEU A 31 0.42 -1.82 -1.23
N TYR A 32 -0.23 -0.91 -0.52
CA TYR A 32 -0.98 0.19 -1.11
C TYR A 32 -0.09 1.11 -1.94
N LEU A 33 1.15 1.36 -1.50
CA LEU A 33 2.12 2.09 -2.30
C LEU A 33 2.41 1.37 -3.63
N TYR A 34 2.67 0.07 -3.61
CA TYR A 34 2.99 -0.69 -4.84
C TYR A 34 1.78 -0.85 -5.77
N ALA A 35 0.57 -0.92 -5.22
CA ALA A 35 -0.68 -0.94 -5.97
C ALA A 35 -0.93 0.34 -6.78
N ALA A 36 -0.22 1.43 -6.49
CA ALA A 36 -0.25 2.63 -7.32
C ALA A 36 0.38 2.39 -8.71
N PHE A 37 1.27 1.40 -8.83
CA PHE A 37 2.06 1.11 -10.04
C PHE A 37 1.71 -0.24 -10.66
N ILE A 38 1.41 -1.24 -9.84
CA ILE A 38 1.06 -2.60 -10.28
C ILE A 38 -0.46 -2.70 -10.48
N LYS A 39 -0.90 -3.54 -11.43
CA LYS A 39 -2.33 -3.82 -11.61
C LYS A 39 -2.91 -4.60 -10.41
N PRO A 40 -4.10 -4.25 -9.90
CA PRO A 40 -4.76 -5.00 -8.83
C PRO A 40 -4.86 -6.50 -9.11
N GLU A 41 -5.15 -6.90 -10.34
CA GLU A 41 -5.22 -8.29 -10.79
C GLU A 41 -3.90 -9.03 -10.52
N GLU A 42 -2.78 -8.40 -10.88
CA GLU A 42 -1.43 -8.95 -10.71
C GLU A 42 -1.04 -9.04 -9.22
N ILE A 43 -1.47 -8.09 -8.40
CA ILE A 43 -1.27 -8.16 -6.94
C ILE A 43 -2.07 -9.32 -6.37
N MET A 44 -3.35 -9.39 -6.72
CA MET A 44 -4.27 -10.32 -6.09
C MET A 44 -3.90 -11.77 -6.39
N THR A 45 -3.36 -12.11 -7.56
CA THR A 45 -2.88 -13.47 -7.88
C THR A 45 -1.72 -13.95 -7.01
N GLN A 46 -0.97 -13.04 -6.38
CA GLN A 46 0.28 -13.35 -5.68
C GLN A 46 0.19 -13.19 -4.16
N VAL A 47 -0.74 -12.37 -3.67
CA VAL A 47 -0.91 -12.20 -2.21
C VAL A 47 -1.36 -13.51 -1.55
N PRO A 48 -0.73 -13.91 -0.43
CA PRO A 48 -1.18 -15.00 0.41
C PRO A 48 -2.65 -14.87 0.84
N GLU A 49 -3.30 -16.01 1.03
CA GLU A 49 -4.74 -16.09 1.39
C GLU A 49 -5.07 -15.30 2.66
N ALA A 50 -4.18 -15.30 3.66
CA ALA A 50 -4.36 -14.53 4.90
C ALA A 50 -4.43 -13.01 4.62
N LEU A 51 -3.54 -12.49 3.77
CA LEU A 51 -3.57 -11.08 3.37
C LEU A 51 -4.79 -10.77 2.49
N ARG A 52 -5.15 -11.68 1.59
CA ARG A 52 -6.33 -11.54 0.73
C ARG A 52 -7.62 -11.37 1.56
N LYS A 53 -7.82 -12.19 2.59
CA LYS A 53 -8.99 -12.10 3.48
C LYS A 53 -9.06 -10.75 4.19
N GLU A 54 -7.93 -10.26 4.68
CA GLU A 54 -7.89 -8.98 5.37
C GLU A 54 -8.04 -7.80 4.39
N LEU A 55 -7.58 -7.93 3.14
CA LEU A 55 -7.84 -6.95 2.09
C LEU A 55 -9.33 -6.87 1.73
N LEU A 56 -10.01 -8.02 1.60
CA LEU A 56 -11.45 -8.08 1.38
C LEU A 56 -12.23 -7.47 2.55
N LYS A 57 -11.81 -7.74 3.79
CA LYS A 57 -12.38 -7.16 5.00
C LYS A 57 -12.14 -5.65 5.09
N ALA A 58 -11.00 -5.17 4.63
CA ALA A 58 -10.73 -3.73 4.52
C ALA A 58 -11.60 -3.08 3.42
N ALA A 59 -11.79 -3.77 2.30
CA ALA A 59 -12.59 -3.31 1.17
C ALA A 59 -14.10 -3.32 1.43
N SER A 60 -14.59 -4.05 2.44
CA SER A 60 -16.00 -4.03 2.83
C SER A 60 -16.40 -2.84 3.71
N ARG A 61 -15.42 -2.09 4.22
CA ARG A 61 -15.63 -0.82 4.93
C ARG A 61 -15.55 0.33 3.94
N PRO A 62 -16.22 1.47 4.16
CA PRO A 62 -16.03 2.63 3.31
C PRO A 62 -14.55 2.97 3.14
N LEU A 63 -14.16 3.33 1.91
CA LEU A 63 -12.82 3.84 1.64
C LEU A 63 -12.59 5.07 2.54
N PRO A 64 -11.57 5.06 3.41
CA PRO A 64 -11.31 6.21 4.26
C PRO A 64 -10.81 7.40 3.45
N THR A 65 -11.02 8.57 4.02
CA THR A 65 -10.66 9.82 3.36
C THR A 65 -9.14 9.98 3.33
N ARG A 66 -8.66 10.77 2.37
CA ARG A 66 -7.22 11.06 2.23
C ARG A 66 -6.59 11.64 3.51
N GLU A 67 -7.36 12.37 4.30
CA GLU A 67 -6.89 12.96 5.57
C GLU A 67 -6.59 11.87 6.61
N GLU A 68 -7.40 10.81 6.70
CA GLU A 68 -7.17 9.68 7.62
C GLU A 68 -5.87 8.90 7.30
N ASP A 69 -5.46 8.88 6.03
CA ASP A 69 -4.20 8.29 5.59
C ASP A 69 -2.96 9.16 5.87
N GLN A 70 -3.15 10.46 6.15
CA GLN A 70 -2.07 11.36 6.55
C GLN A 70 -1.68 11.17 8.03
N TRP A 71 -2.63 10.76 8.89
CA TRP A 71 -2.37 10.54 10.32
C TRP A 71 -1.53 9.29 10.61
N LEU A 72 -1.48 8.31 9.70
CA LEU A 72 -0.57 7.14 9.81
C LEU A 72 0.91 7.52 9.62
N ILE A 73 1.19 8.76 9.20
CA ILE A 73 2.52 9.36 9.02
C ILE A 73 2.85 10.30 10.20
N GLY A 74 2.01 10.33 11.23
CA GLY A 74 2.28 11.05 12.49
C GLY A 74 3.41 10.44 13.33
N GLY A 75 4.13 9.44 12.81
CA GLY A 75 5.44 9.05 13.33
C GLY A 75 6.50 9.99 12.77
N THR A 76 6.84 11.02 13.53
CA THR A 76 7.95 11.96 13.27
C THR A 76 9.24 11.21 12.93
N PHE A 77 9.52 10.98 11.65
CA PHE A 77 10.87 10.66 11.20
C PHE A 77 11.60 11.98 11.00
N ILE A 78 12.49 12.29 11.95
CA ILE A 78 13.43 13.39 11.87
C ILE A 78 14.48 13.00 10.82
N HIS A 79 14.21 13.28 9.55
CA HIS A 79 15.23 13.44 8.53
C HIS A 79 15.23 14.90 8.09
N GLU A 80 16.40 15.42 7.70
CA GLU A 80 16.66 16.83 7.36
C GLU A 80 15.46 17.44 6.61
N ASP A 81 14.86 18.48 7.21
CA ASP A 81 13.64 19.15 6.72
C ASP A 81 13.93 19.99 5.47
N THR A 82 14.33 19.30 4.41
CA THR A 82 14.51 19.88 3.09
C THR A 82 13.15 19.91 2.37
N GLU A 83 12.98 20.88 1.48
CA GLU A 83 11.80 20.94 0.61
C GLU A 83 11.66 19.67 -0.25
N GLU A 84 12.78 19.09 -0.69
CA GLU A 84 12.81 17.86 -1.47
C GLU A 84 12.29 16.66 -0.67
N SER A 85 12.73 16.50 0.59
CA SER A 85 12.27 15.44 1.48
C SER A 85 10.76 15.55 1.76
N ARG A 86 10.25 16.77 1.98
CA ARG A 86 8.81 17.01 2.14
C ARG A 86 8.02 16.70 0.88
N ARG A 87 8.56 17.04 -0.30
CA ARG A 87 7.92 16.72 -1.58
C ARG A 87 7.87 15.22 -1.83
N ALA A 88 8.96 14.50 -1.55
CA ALA A 88 9.03 13.05 -1.70
C ALA A 88 8.04 12.33 -0.77
N ALA A 89 7.93 12.76 0.49
CA ALA A 89 6.96 12.22 1.44
C ALA A 89 5.51 12.37 0.93
N ARG A 90 5.15 13.58 0.47
CA ARG A 90 3.82 13.83 -0.11
C ARG A 90 3.56 12.98 -1.36
N GLU A 91 4.54 12.83 -2.23
CA GLU A 91 4.39 11.99 -3.42
C GLU A 91 4.18 10.51 -3.06
N GLU A 92 4.88 10.00 -2.05
CA GLU A 92 4.69 8.65 -1.54
C GLU A 92 3.28 8.45 -0.98
N ASP A 93 2.79 9.41 -0.19
CA ASP A 93 1.42 9.37 0.36
C ASP A 93 0.35 9.39 -0.72
N ASP A 94 0.55 10.23 -1.73
CA ASP A 94 -0.35 10.34 -2.88
C ASP A 94 -0.42 9.04 -3.64
N ASN A 95 0.73 8.39 -3.85
CA ASN A 95 0.78 7.09 -4.48
C ASN A 95 0.12 6.02 -3.61
N ARG A 96 0.38 5.99 -2.30
CA ARG A 96 -0.26 5.06 -1.36
C ARG A 96 -1.79 5.18 -1.40
N TYR A 97 -2.31 6.41 -1.32
CA TYR A 97 -3.74 6.65 -1.41
C TYR A 97 -4.31 6.18 -2.77
N LYS A 98 -3.66 6.53 -3.89
CA LYS A 98 -4.07 6.06 -5.23
C LYS A 98 -4.11 4.53 -5.32
N GLY A 99 -3.07 3.84 -4.85
CA GLY A 99 -3.02 2.38 -4.91
C GLY A 99 -4.05 1.71 -4.00
N ARG A 100 -4.33 2.31 -2.83
CA ARG A 100 -5.45 1.90 -1.97
C ARG A 100 -6.79 2.00 -2.69
N CYS A 101 -7.09 3.15 -3.31
CA CYS A 101 -8.32 3.33 -4.09
C CYS A 101 -8.45 2.30 -5.21
N ARG A 102 -7.36 2.06 -5.96
CA ARG A 102 -7.35 1.08 -7.06
C ARG A 102 -7.65 -0.34 -6.59
N LEU A 103 -7.08 -0.77 -5.47
CA LEU A 103 -7.39 -2.07 -4.87
C LEU A 103 -8.83 -2.12 -4.36
N TYR A 104 -9.29 -1.06 -3.71
CA TYR A 104 -10.65 -0.97 -3.19
C TYR A 104 -11.69 -1.09 -4.31
N GLU A 105 -11.51 -0.34 -5.40
CA GLU A 105 -12.35 -0.40 -6.59
C GLU A 105 -12.34 -1.81 -7.19
N TYR A 106 -11.16 -2.41 -7.36
CA TYR A 106 -11.03 -3.76 -7.90
C TYR A 106 -11.80 -4.80 -7.07
N LEU A 107 -11.67 -4.74 -5.75
CA LEU A 107 -12.28 -5.70 -4.82
C LEU A 107 -13.80 -5.53 -4.69
N ASN A 108 -14.34 -4.36 -5.03
CA ASN A 108 -15.78 -4.06 -4.99
C ASN A 108 -16.46 -4.06 -6.37
N ARG A 109 -15.76 -4.44 -7.45
CA ARG A 109 -16.39 -4.59 -8.76
C ARG A 109 -17.42 -5.74 -8.71
N PRO A 110 -18.63 -5.55 -9.28
CA PRO A 110 -19.55 -6.66 -9.47
C PRO A 110 -18.88 -7.72 -10.35
N ALA A 111 -19.00 -8.98 -9.94
CA ALA A 111 -18.47 -10.14 -10.66
C ALA A 111 -19.19 -10.38 -11.98
#